data_AF-A0A4Q5X7Q6-F1
#
_entry.id   AF-A0A4Q5X7Q6-F1
#
_cell.length_a   1.000
_cell.length_b   1.000
_cell.length_c   1.000
_cell.angle_alpha   90.00
_cell.angle_beta   90.00
_cell.angle_gamma   90.00
#
_symmetry.space_group_name_H-M   'P 1'
#
loop_
_entity.id
_entity.type
_entity.pdbx_description
1 polymer ?
#
loop_
_entity_poly.entity_id
_entity_poly.type
_entity_poly.pdbx_seq_one_letter_code
_entity_poly.pdbx_strand_id
1 'polypeptide(L)'
;MSLKYGWLLALLLGTGCGVFSPKGPTEVARGEYYAAGRPEYDSFFILLHEKQVELLSAPGEPRAAREGLTSALGLTADASDEALAQRLRQELQKLASQGLRVRLELPPPSTALDASATLHASDSIVTTPLRVSLPKEATRLVRARNRMLETKAELEKLRVMGITLEGSVDRAFRTEGPWKRDEVKSNLNDSQKVITLMQSRAGEVEALASRGLAVLGAVGTTDASLDQAVAEPTPAEEPSRSRKRAEARGSARPAGGRPPSTSRPPAPRGDGEAAAPKPVQGSAPAEIEP
;
A
#
# COMPACT_ATOMS: atom_id res chain seq x y z
N MET A 1 -22.92 -17.18 -9.55
CA MET A 1 -23.25 -17.71 -8.22
C MET A 1 -23.02 -16.61 -7.20
N SER A 2 -24.09 -15.92 -6.77
CA SER A 2 -24.02 -14.77 -5.85
C SER A 2 -23.99 -15.23 -4.41
N LEU A 3 -22.92 -14.92 -3.66
CA LEU A 3 -22.91 -15.08 -2.21
C LEU A 3 -23.63 -13.89 -1.55
N LYS A 4 -24.85 -14.15 -1.08
CA LYS A 4 -25.61 -13.30 -0.16
C LYS A 4 -25.04 -13.51 1.25
N TYR A 5 -24.19 -12.61 1.73
CA TYR A 5 -23.87 -12.54 3.15
C TYR A 5 -24.84 -11.59 3.84
N GLY A 6 -25.92 -12.14 4.37
CA GLY A 6 -26.81 -11.46 5.30
C GLY A 6 -26.12 -11.33 6.65
N TRP A 7 -25.71 -10.12 7.00
CA TRP A 7 -25.37 -9.75 8.38
C TRP A 7 -26.61 -9.14 9.03
N LEU A 8 -27.29 -9.96 9.84
CA LEU A 8 -28.40 -9.57 10.69
C LEU A 8 -27.78 -9.09 12.02
N LEU A 9 -27.67 -7.77 12.20
CA LEU A 9 -27.31 -7.19 13.50
C LEU A 9 -28.59 -6.89 14.27
N ALA A 10 -28.84 -7.68 15.30
CA ALA A 10 -29.95 -7.49 16.23
C ALA A 10 -29.68 -6.28 17.12
N LEU A 11 -30.62 -5.33 17.08
CA LEU A 11 -30.67 -4.14 17.92
C LEU A 11 -31.48 -4.48 19.19
N LEU A 12 -30.79 -4.65 20.31
CA LEU A 12 -31.40 -4.75 21.64
C LEU A 12 -31.10 -3.46 22.41
N LEU A 13 -32.10 -2.58 22.42
CA LEU A 13 -32.16 -1.39 23.26
C LEU A 13 -32.49 -1.79 24.69
N GLY A 14 -31.49 -1.74 25.57
CA GLY A 14 -31.66 -1.82 27.02
C GLY A 14 -31.15 -0.55 27.67
N THR A 15 -32.05 0.38 27.96
CA THR A 15 -31.82 1.55 28.82
C THR A 15 -31.73 1.09 30.28
N GLY A 16 -30.52 0.72 30.70
CA GLY A 16 -30.18 0.49 32.10
C GLY A 16 -28.95 1.32 32.47
N CYS A 17 -29.14 2.34 33.31
CA CYS A 17 -28.05 3.03 34.01
C CYS A 17 -27.38 2.07 34.99
N GLY A 18 -26.51 1.20 34.48
CA GLY A 18 -25.64 0.34 35.27
C GLY A 18 -24.19 0.75 35.02
N VAL A 19 -23.53 1.25 36.06
CA VAL A 19 -22.09 1.49 36.16
C VAL A 19 -21.36 0.13 36.12
N PHE A 20 -21.46 -0.56 34.99
CA PHE A 20 -20.69 -1.75 34.69
C PHE A 20 -19.85 -1.38 33.48
N SER A 21 -18.53 -1.24 33.68
CA SER A 21 -17.58 -1.18 32.58
C SER A 21 -17.96 -2.28 31.58
N PRO A 22 -18.33 -1.94 30.34
CA PRO A 22 -18.81 -2.94 29.40
C PRO A 22 -17.69 -3.97 29.23
N LYS A 23 -17.94 -5.21 29.67
CA LYS A 23 -17.02 -6.36 29.51
C LYS A 23 -16.94 -6.83 28.05
N GLY A 24 -17.10 -5.90 27.10
CA GLY A 24 -17.04 -6.15 25.67
C GLY A 24 -15.64 -5.87 25.13
N PRO A 25 -15.37 -6.30 23.88
CA PRO A 25 -14.18 -5.85 23.16
C PRO A 25 -14.17 -4.32 23.06
N THR A 26 -12.98 -3.73 23.10
CA THR A 26 -12.80 -2.30 22.86
C THR A 26 -13.17 -1.93 21.42
N GLU A 27 -13.39 -0.64 21.15
CA GLU A 27 -13.65 -0.13 19.80
C GLU A 27 -12.52 -0.54 18.84
N VAL A 28 -11.26 -0.39 19.26
CA VAL A 28 -10.09 -0.81 18.49
C VAL A 28 -10.11 -2.31 18.18
N ALA A 29 -10.47 -3.16 19.15
CA ALA A 29 -10.57 -4.60 18.95
C ALA A 29 -11.68 -4.99 17.97
N ARG A 30 -12.74 -4.19 17.86
CA ARG A 30 -13.80 -4.34 16.84
C ARG A 30 -13.41 -3.81 15.47
N GLY A 31 -12.26 -3.15 15.35
CA GLY A 31 -11.84 -2.46 14.13
C GLY A 31 -12.54 -1.12 13.92
N GLU A 32 -13.12 -0.56 14.97
CA GLU A 32 -13.76 0.76 14.95
C GLU A 32 -12.74 1.86 15.29
N TYR A 33 -13.01 3.07 14.80
CA TYR A 33 -12.23 4.25 15.15
C TYR A 33 -12.50 4.66 16.61
N TYR A 34 -11.43 4.77 17.40
CA TYR A 34 -11.47 5.26 18.77
C TYR A 34 -10.82 6.65 18.89
N ALA A 35 -11.49 7.57 19.58
CA ALA A 35 -10.96 8.89 19.91
C ALA A 35 -10.74 9.02 21.42
N ALA A 36 -9.50 9.23 21.82
CA ALA A 36 -9.15 9.48 23.21
C ALA A 36 -9.41 10.93 23.64
N GLY A 37 -9.50 11.86 22.69
CA GLY A 37 -9.72 13.30 22.93
C GLY A 37 -8.43 14.08 23.21
N ARG A 38 -7.28 13.50 22.91
CA ARG A 38 -5.96 14.13 22.99
C ARG A 38 -5.26 13.95 21.63
N PRO A 39 -4.74 15.02 21.00
CA PRO A 39 -4.26 14.96 19.62
C PRO A 39 -3.24 13.86 19.31
N GLU A 40 -2.30 13.61 20.22
CA GLU A 40 -1.25 12.59 20.07
C GLU A 40 -1.83 11.15 20.05
N TYR A 41 -2.85 10.90 20.89
CA TYR A 41 -3.53 9.61 20.96
C TYR A 41 -4.47 9.43 19.78
N ASP A 42 -5.24 10.47 19.43
CA ASP A 42 -6.16 10.42 18.31
C ASP A 42 -5.40 10.17 17.00
N SER A 43 -4.26 10.84 16.81
CA SER A 43 -3.39 10.61 15.64
C SER A 43 -2.89 9.17 15.57
N PHE A 44 -2.55 8.55 16.71
CA PHE A 44 -2.19 7.13 16.76
C PHE A 44 -3.36 6.23 16.33
N PHE A 45 -4.57 6.45 16.86
CA PHE A 45 -5.73 5.62 16.52
C PHE A 45 -6.23 5.84 15.10
N ILE A 46 -6.12 7.06 14.53
CA ILE A 46 -6.38 7.33 13.12
C ILE A 46 -5.46 6.47 12.24
N LEU A 47 -4.14 6.56 12.45
CA LEU A 47 -3.17 5.81 11.65
C LEU A 47 -3.36 4.31 11.79
N LEU A 48 -3.67 3.83 13.00
CA LEU A 48 -3.98 2.42 13.23
C LEU A 48 -5.19 1.96 12.42
N HIS A 49 -6.28 2.75 12.45
CA HIS A 49 -7.51 2.43 11.74
C HIS A 49 -7.32 2.46 10.22
N GLU A 50 -6.57 3.44 9.69
CA GLU A 50 -6.21 3.47 8.27
C GLU A 50 -5.51 2.18 7.83
N LYS A 51 -4.60 1.63 8.65
CA LYS A 51 -3.94 0.36 8.36
C LYS A 51 -4.86 -0.86 8.47
N GLN A 52 -5.84 -0.84 9.37
CA GLN A 52 -6.88 -1.87 9.42
C GLN A 52 -7.68 -1.90 8.10
N VAL A 53 -8.10 -0.73 7.60
CA VAL A 53 -8.85 -0.61 6.35
C VAL A 53 -8.00 -1.00 5.14
N GLU A 54 -6.74 -0.56 5.10
CA GLU A 54 -5.78 -0.94 4.05
C GLU A 54 -5.63 -2.46 3.96
N LEU A 55 -5.35 -3.13 5.09
CA LEU A 55 -5.14 -4.58 5.14
C LEU A 55 -6.41 -5.39 4.93
N LEU A 56 -7.59 -4.83 5.19
CA LEU A 56 -8.86 -5.47 4.86
C LEU A 56 -8.96 -5.76 3.36
N SER A 57 -8.55 -4.79 2.52
CA SER A 57 -8.63 -4.88 1.06
C SER A 57 -7.37 -5.44 0.38
N ALA A 58 -6.22 -5.42 1.07
CA ALA A 58 -4.92 -5.81 0.51
C ALA A 58 -4.86 -7.19 -0.21
N PRO A 59 -5.55 -8.26 0.25
CA PRO A 59 -5.55 -9.54 -0.48
C PRO A 59 -6.19 -9.48 -1.87
N GLY A 60 -7.01 -8.47 -2.16
CA GLY A 60 -7.70 -8.32 -3.43
C GLY A 60 -6.77 -8.08 -4.61
N GLU A 61 -5.70 -7.28 -4.40
CA GLU A 61 -4.74 -6.94 -5.46
C GLU A 61 -4.02 -8.14 -6.07
N PRO A 62 -3.32 -9.00 -5.29
CA PRO A 62 -2.65 -10.17 -5.85
C PRO A 62 -3.63 -11.22 -6.40
N ARG A 63 -4.84 -11.34 -5.84
CA ARG A 63 -5.89 -12.22 -6.37
C ARG A 63 -6.36 -11.76 -7.74
N ALA A 64 -6.68 -10.48 -7.88
CA ALA A 64 -7.11 -9.93 -9.15
C ALA A 64 -5.98 -9.93 -10.20
N ALA A 65 -4.71 -9.80 -9.78
CA ALA A 65 -3.57 -10.00 -10.68
C ALA A 65 -3.50 -11.45 -11.19
N ARG A 66 -3.69 -12.42 -10.31
CA ARG A 66 -3.77 -13.84 -10.69
C ARG A 66 -4.91 -14.09 -11.66
N GLU A 67 -6.11 -13.60 -11.36
CA GLU A 67 -7.29 -13.74 -12.22
C GLU A 67 -7.06 -13.16 -13.61
N GLY A 68 -6.41 -11.99 -13.69
CA GLY A 68 -6.00 -11.37 -14.94
C GLY A 68 -5.07 -12.28 -15.75
N LEU A 69 -4.07 -12.89 -15.10
CA LEU A 69 -3.15 -13.82 -15.75
C LEU A 69 -3.83 -15.11 -16.21
N THR A 70 -4.65 -15.74 -15.36
CA THR A 70 -5.38 -16.97 -15.73
C THR A 70 -6.35 -16.70 -16.88
N SER A 71 -7.06 -15.57 -16.85
CA SER A 71 -7.97 -15.17 -17.93
C SER A 71 -7.22 -14.94 -19.24
N ALA A 72 -6.04 -14.30 -19.22
CA ALA A 72 -5.25 -14.07 -20.43
C ALA A 72 -4.71 -15.37 -21.06
N LEU A 73 -4.58 -16.44 -20.25
CA LEU A 73 -4.09 -17.75 -20.67
C LEU A 73 -5.21 -18.76 -20.96
N GLY A 74 -6.48 -18.37 -20.78
CA GLY A 74 -7.63 -19.24 -20.95
C GLY A 74 -7.76 -20.30 -19.85
N LEU A 75 -7.25 -20.04 -18.66
CA LEU A 75 -7.35 -20.90 -17.48
C LEU A 75 -8.50 -20.44 -16.57
N THR A 76 -8.99 -21.35 -15.73
CA THR A 76 -9.93 -21.02 -14.66
C THR A 76 -9.22 -20.27 -13.53
N ALA A 77 -9.97 -19.49 -12.75
CA ALA A 77 -9.41 -18.67 -11.66
C ALA A 77 -8.77 -19.51 -10.52
N ASP A 78 -9.20 -20.75 -10.38
CA ASP A 78 -8.73 -21.74 -9.41
C ASP A 78 -7.60 -22.64 -9.93
N ALA A 79 -7.10 -22.41 -11.15
CA ALA A 79 -5.96 -23.13 -11.70
C ALA A 79 -4.77 -23.06 -10.73
N SER A 80 -4.00 -24.15 -10.60
CA SER A 80 -2.84 -24.20 -9.70
C SER A 80 -1.67 -23.34 -10.21
N ASP A 81 -0.71 -23.04 -9.34
CA ASP A 81 0.50 -22.30 -9.72
C ASP A 81 1.31 -23.05 -10.78
N GLU A 82 1.35 -24.38 -10.71
CA GLU A 82 2.01 -25.25 -11.69
C GLU A 82 1.30 -25.22 -13.04
N ALA A 83 -0.03 -25.29 -13.05
CA ALA A 83 -0.83 -25.19 -14.28
C ALA A 83 -0.65 -23.81 -14.94
N LEU A 84 -0.66 -22.75 -14.13
CA LEU A 84 -0.38 -21.39 -14.60
C LEU A 84 1.02 -21.29 -15.21
N ALA A 85 2.05 -21.78 -14.51
CA ALA A 85 3.43 -21.78 -14.98
C ALA A 85 3.60 -22.57 -16.29
N GLN A 86 3.01 -23.76 -16.37
CA GLN A 86 3.09 -24.62 -17.55
C GLN A 86 2.41 -23.96 -18.75
N ARG A 87 1.21 -23.40 -18.57
CA ARG A 87 0.47 -22.74 -19.65
C ARG A 87 1.18 -21.48 -20.12
N LEU A 88 1.71 -20.68 -19.20
CA LEU A 88 2.52 -19.51 -19.52
C LEU A 88 3.76 -19.91 -20.35
N ARG A 89 4.45 -20.99 -19.96
CA ARG A 89 5.62 -21.51 -20.69
C ARG A 89 5.26 -21.93 -22.11
N GLN A 90 4.15 -22.62 -22.29
CA GLN A 90 3.67 -23.04 -23.61
C GLN A 90 3.36 -21.85 -24.52
N GLU A 91 2.65 -20.84 -24.02
CA GLU A 91 2.33 -19.64 -24.81
C GLU A 91 3.59 -18.85 -25.13
N LEU A 92 4.52 -18.69 -24.19
CA LEU A 92 5.80 -18.03 -24.45
C LEU A 92 6.67 -18.79 -25.47
N GLN A 93 6.72 -20.12 -25.42
CA GLN A 93 7.39 -20.95 -26.43
C GLN A 93 6.74 -20.80 -27.81
N LYS A 94 5.41 -20.75 -27.86
CA LYS A 94 4.67 -20.50 -29.09
C LYS A 94 5.02 -19.13 -29.68
N LEU A 95 5.08 -18.08 -28.86
CA LEU A 95 5.52 -16.75 -29.29
C LEU A 95 6.96 -16.76 -29.79
N ALA A 96 7.87 -17.47 -29.10
CA ALA A 96 9.25 -17.63 -29.53
C ALA A 96 9.36 -18.33 -30.90
N SER A 97 8.54 -19.36 -31.14
CA SER A 97 8.46 -20.04 -32.45
C SER A 97 7.95 -19.14 -33.57
N GLN A 98 7.23 -18.06 -33.23
CA GLN A 98 6.77 -17.02 -34.14
C GLN A 98 7.77 -15.86 -34.27
N GLY A 99 8.98 -16.00 -33.70
CA GLY A 99 10.03 -14.99 -33.73
C GLY A 99 9.89 -13.87 -32.68
N LEU A 100 8.88 -13.92 -31.81
CA LEU A 100 8.72 -12.98 -30.70
C LEU A 100 9.46 -13.50 -29.47
N ARG A 101 10.56 -12.86 -29.12
CA ARG A 101 11.33 -13.16 -27.90
C ARG A 101 10.93 -12.20 -26.81
N VAL A 102 10.72 -12.71 -25.60
CA VAL A 102 10.21 -11.94 -24.47
C VAL A 102 11.05 -12.23 -23.22
N ARG A 103 11.39 -11.18 -22.48
CA ARG A 103 12.04 -11.23 -21.17
C ARG A 103 11.31 -10.31 -20.21
N LEU A 104 10.79 -10.88 -19.13
CA LEU A 104 10.19 -10.15 -18.02
C LEU A 104 11.25 -9.88 -16.96
N GLU A 105 11.55 -8.61 -16.71
CA GLU A 105 12.43 -8.16 -15.64
C GLU A 105 11.60 -7.76 -14.42
N LEU A 106 11.88 -8.39 -13.29
CA LEU A 106 11.18 -8.15 -12.03
C LEU A 106 12.11 -7.41 -11.05
N PRO A 107 11.70 -6.26 -10.52
CA PRO A 107 12.51 -5.54 -9.54
C PRO A 107 12.63 -6.34 -8.23
N PRO A 108 13.78 -6.25 -7.53
CA PRO A 108 13.97 -6.90 -6.24
C PRO A 108 12.96 -6.37 -5.20
N PRO A 109 12.68 -7.13 -4.13
CA PRO A 109 11.85 -6.65 -3.03
C PRO A 109 12.35 -5.32 -2.46
N SER A 110 11.47 -4.32 -2.38
CA SER A 110 11.76 -3.00 -1.83
C SER A 110 10.48 -2.36 -1.29
N THR A 111 10.59 -1.24 -0.57
CA THR A 111 9.43 -0.43 -0.16
C THR A 111 9.07 0.64 -1.21
N ALA A 112 9.72 0.64 -2.38
CA ALA A 112 9.47 1.63 -3.42
C ALA A 112 8.17 1.29 -4.17
N LEU A 113 7.16 2.17 -4.07
CA LEU A 113 5.83 1.96 -4.65
C LEU A 113 5.76 2.23 -6.17
N ASP A 114 6.73 2.96 -6.70
CA ASP A 114 6.89 3.27 -8.12
C ASP A 114 7.57 2.14 -8.91
N ALA A 115 8.11 1.13 -8.22
CA ALA A 115 8.67 -0.05 -8.85
C ALA A 115 7.66 -0.74 -9.79
N SER A 116 8.14 -1.12 -10.97
CA SER A 116 7.34 -1.77 -12.00
C SER A 116 8.12 -2.90 -12.66
N ALA A 117 7.39 -3.87 -13.19
CA ALA A 117 7.97 -4.94 -13.97
C ALA A 117 8.12 -4.48 -15.42
N THR A 118 9.27 -4.77 -16.02
CA THR A 118 9.59 -4.35 -17.39
C THR A 118 9.54 -5.55 -18.31
N LEU A 119 8.80 -5.43 -19.42
CA LEU A 119 8.79 -6.45 -20.47
C LEU A 119 9.67 -6.01 -21.64
N HIS A 120 10.79 -6.70 -21.81
CA HIS A 120 11.61 -6.58 -23.00
C HIS A 120 11.08 -7.54 -24.06
N ALA A 121 10.77 -7.06 -25.25
CA ALA A 121 10.26 -7.89 -26.34
C ALA A 121 10.94 -7.50 -27.65
N SER A 122 11.24 -8.47 -28.51
CA SER A 122 11.77 -8.18 -29.85
C SER A 122 10.76 -7.39 -30.69
N ASP A 123 11.28 -6.58 -31.63
CA ASP A 123 10.46 -5.81 -32.56
C ASP A 123 9.66 -6.76 -33.46
N SER A 124 8.39 -6.90 -33.13
CA SER A 124 7.43 -7.70 -33.88
C SER A 124 6.06 -7.02 -33.83
N ILE A 125 5.39 -7.04 -34.97
CA ILE A 125 4.04 -6.51 -35.20
C ILE A 125 3.00 -7.36 -34.45
N VAL A 126 3.37 -8.57 -34.00
CA VAL A 126 2.46 -9.47 -33.29
C VAL A 126 2.16 -8.92 -31.89
N THR A 127 0.93 -8.44 -31.71
CA THR A 127 0.35 -8.11 -30.42
C THR A 127 -0.49 -9.28 -29.93
N THR A 128 -0.19 -9.78 -28.73
CA THR A 128 -0.98 -10.84 -28.09
C THR A 128 -1.57 -10.33 -26.78
N PRO A 129 -2.73 -10.86 -26.34
CA PRO A 129 -3.28 -10.54 -25.02
C PRO A 129 -2.26 -10.77 -23.90
N LEU A 130 -1.41 -11.79 -24.05
CA LEU A 130 -0.34 -12.11 -23.10
C LEU A 130 0.72 -11.00 -23.04
N ARG A 131 1.15 -10.44 -24.17
CA ARG A 131 2.15 -9.35 -24.22
C ARG A 131 1.69 -8.09 -23.46
N VAL A 132 0.38 -7.82 -23.47
CA VAL A 132 -0.21 -6.65 -22.78
C VAL A 132 -0.47 -6.95 -21.30
N SER A 133 -1.02 -8.12 -20.99
CA SER A 133 -1.40 -8.49 -19.61
C SER A 133 -0.19 -8.79 -18.72
N LEU A 134 0.85 -9.43 -19.24
CA LEU A 134 2.00 -9.88 -18.45
C LEU A 134 2.69 -8.77 -17.65
N PRO A 135 3.17 -7.66 -18.25
CA PRO A 135 3.82 -6.58 -17.50
C PRO A 135 2.86 -5.86 -16.55
N LYS A 136 1.59 -5.75 -16.94
CA LYS A 136 0.56 -5.10 -16.12
C LYS A 136 0.32 -5.89 -14.82
N GLU A 137 0.04 -7.19 -14.92
CA GLU A 137 -0.24 -8.02 -13.75
C GLU A 137 1.04 -8.27 -12.92
N ALA A 138 2.20 -8.39 -13.56
CA ALA A 138 3.49 -8.42 -12.86
C ALA A 138 3.73 -7.13 -12.04
N THR A 139 3.50 -5.96 -12.63
CA THR A 139 3.61 -4.67 -11.94
C THR A 139 2.63 -4.57 -10.77
N ARG A 140 1.41 -5.08 -10.93
CA ARG A 140 0.42 -5.13 -9.85
C ARG A 140 0.91 -5.98 -8.67
N LEU A 141 1.49 -7.14 -8.94
CA LEU A 141 2.08 -8.00 -7.90
C LEU A 141 3.31 -7.36 -7.22
N VAL A 142 4.18 -6.70 -7.99
CA VAL A 142 5.33 -5.94 -7.44
C VAL A 142 4.85 -4.88 -6.46
N ARG A 143 3.87 -4.07 -6.86
CA ARG A 143 3.31 -3.00 -6.02
C ARG A 143 2.61 -3.56 -4.79
N ALA A 144 1.85 -4.65 -4.93
CA ALA A 144 1.19 -5.31 -3.80
C ALA A 144 2.22 -5.81 -2.76
N ARG A 145 3.28 -6.48 -3.21
CA ARG A 145 4.39 -6.91 -2.32
C ARG A 145 5.05 -5.72 -1.63
N ASN A 146 5.44 -4.70 -2.40
CA ASN A 146 6.18 -3.55 -1.89
C ASN A 146 5.34 -2.74 -0.88
N ARG A 147 4.03 -2.59 -1.13
CA ARG A 147 3.10 -1.98 -0.18
C ARG A 147 3.05 -2.75 1.14
N MET A 148 2.97 -4.09 1.11
CA MET A 148 2.97 -4.87 2.36
C MET A 148 4.29 -4.78 3.14
N LEU A 149 5.43 -4.64 2.46
CA LEU A 149 6.71 -4.37 3.11
C LEU A 149 6.70 -3.01 3.83
N GLU A 150 6.19 -1.97 3.17
CA GLU A 150 6.02 -0.64 3.77
C GLU A 150 5.04 -0.68 4.95
N THR A 151 3.86 -1.27 4.77
CA THR A 151 2.85 -1.43 5.82
C THR A 151 3.44 -2.11 7.06
N LYS A 152 4.26 -3.17 6.91
CA LYS A 152 4.92 -3.85 8.04
C LYS A 152 5.88 -2.92 8.79
N ALA A 153 6.64 -2.11 8.07
CA ALA A 153 7.55 -1.13 8.67
C ALA A 153 6.78 -0.03 9.42
N GLU A 154 5.65 0.43 8.89
CA GLU A 154 4.79 1.42 9.56
C GLU A 154 4.08 0.84 10.78
N LEU A 155 3.59 -0.39 10.70
CA LEU A 155 3.01 -1.10 11.84
C LEU A 155 4.00 -1.26 12.98
N GLU A 156 5.29 -1.47 12.68
CA GLU A 156 6.32 -1.53 13.71
C GLU A 156 6.55 -0.14 14.37
N LYS A 157 6.53 0.94 13.59
CA LYS A 157 6.56 2.30 14.14
C LYS A 157 5.34 2.57 15.05
N LEU A 158 4.15 2.17 14.61
CA LEU A 158 2.93 2.28 15.41
C LEU A 158 3.04 1.47 16.70
N ARG A 159 3.61 0.26 16.66
CA ARG A 159 3.82 -0.60 17.84
C ARG A 159 4.62 0.15 18.92
N VAL A 160 5.76 0.70 18.54
CA VAL A 160 6.65 1.49 19.41
C VAL A 160 5.96 2.75 19.93
N MET A 161 5.22 3.45 19.07
CA MET A 161 4.45 4.63 19.47
C MET A 161 3.37 4.29 20.50
N GLY A 162 2.65 3.19 20.32
CA GLY A 162 1.63 2.74 21.26
C GLY A 162 2.18 2.43 22.65
N ILE A 163 3.35 1.78 22.74
CA ILE A 163 4.05 1.53 24.02
C ILE A 163 4.44 2.85 24.70
N THR A 164 4.93 3.81 23.91
CA THR A 164 5.33 5.12 24.42
C THR A 164 4.12 5.89 24.97
N LEU A 165 2.99 5.88 24.23
CA LEU A 165 1.74 6.51 24.66
C LEU A 165 1.21 5.86 25.93
N GLU A 166 1.20 4.52 26.02
CA GLU A 166 0.74 3.77 27.19
C GLU A 166 1.46 4.21 28.48
N GLY A 167 2.78 4.38 28.41
CA GLY A 167 3.59 4.87 29.54
C GLY A 167 3.28 6.30 30.00
N SER A 168 2.57 7.08 29.18
CA SER A 168 2.22 8.49 29.47
C SER A 168 0.75 8.70 29.86
N VAL A 169 -0.10 7.67 29.80
CA VAL A 169 -1.56 7.77 30.02
C VAL A 169 -1.90 8.40 31.37
N ASP A 170 -1.24 7.96 32.45
CA ASP A 170 -1.54 8.45 33.80
C ASP A 170 -1.30 9.95 33.97
N ARG A 171 -0.32 10.48 33.24
CA ARG A 171 -0.01 11.91 33.22
C ARG A 171 -0.98 12.66 32.30
N ALA A 172 -1.19 12.16 31.08
CA ALA A 172 -1.98 12.84 30.05
C ALA A 172 -3.47 12.97 30.42
N PHE A 173 -4.01 11.98 31.12
CA PHE A 173 -5.42 11.89 31.51
C PHE A 173 -5.63 11.99 33.03
N ARG A 174 -4.77 12.75 33.71
CA ARG A 174 -4.86 12.94 35.17
C ARG A 174 -6.16 13.64 35.58
N THR A 175 -6.65 14.56 34.74
CA THR A 175 -7.81 15.44 35.01
C THR A 175 -9.16 14.80 34.70
N GLU A 176 -9.19 13.79 33.85
CA GLU A 176 -10.39 13.14 33.31
C GLU A 176 -10.90 12.00 34.22
N GLY A 177 -10.09 11.59 35.19
CA GLY A 177 -10.42 10.56 36.18
C GLY A 177 -9.88 9.16 35.81
N PRO A 178 -10.00 8.19 36.74
CA PRO A 178 -9.46 6.84 36.57
C PRO A 178 -10.12 6.07 35.42
N TRP A 179 -11.43 6.23 35.22
CA TRP A 179 -12.16 5.52 34.18
C TRP A 179 -11.61 5.79 32.77
N LYS A 180 -11.29 7.04 32.44
CA LYS A 180 -10.76 7.42 31.11
C LYS A 180 -9.36 6.86 30.91
N ARG A 181 -8.54 6.82 31.97
CA ARG A 181 -7.21 6.21 31.92
C ARG A 181 -7.30 4.72 31.62
N ASP A 182 -8.19 4.02 32.30
CA ASP A 182 -8.38 2.58 32.11
C ASP A 182 -8.91 2.27 30.70
N GLU A 183 -9.85 3.09 30.20
CA GLU A 183 -10.38 2.99 28.84
C GLU A 183 -9.27 3.17 27.78
N VAL A 184 -8.44 4.22 27.90
CA VAL A 184 -7.34 4.47 26.98
C VAL A 184 -6.29 3.37 27.06
N LYS A 185 -5.93 2.91 28.26
CA LYS A 185 -5.01 1.78 28.46
C LYS A 185 -5.54 0.50 27.80
N SER A 186 -6.83 0.20 27.96
CA SER A 186 -7.43 -0.97 27.33
C SER A 186 -7.38 -0.89 25.80
N ASN A 187 -7.73 0.27 25.22
CA ASN A 187 -7.67 0.46 23.77
C ASN A 187 -6.23 0.36 23.24
N LEU A 188 -5.24 0.95 23.93
CA LEU A 188 -3.82 0.82 23.55
C LEU A 188 -3.33 -0.63 23.64
N ASN A 189 -3.73 -1.36 24.68
CA ASN A 189 -3.39 -2.78 24.82
C ASN A 189 -3.96 -3.62 23.68
N ASP A 190 -5.23 -3.39 23.31
CA ASP A 190 -5.84 -4.05 22.18
C ASP A 190 -5.23 -3.62 20.85
N SER A 191 -4.80 -2.35 20.69
CA SER A 191 -4.03 -1.91 19.53
C SER A 191 -2.77 -2.74 19.33
N GLN A 192 -2.02 -3.07 20.39
CA GLN A 192 -0.83 -3.90 20.28
C GLN A 192 -1.15 -5.29 19.72
N LYS A 193 -2.23 -5.92 20.19
CA LYS A 193 -2.69 -7.23 19.69
C LYS A 193 -3.10 -7.13 18.22
N VAL A 194 -3.88 -6.11 17.87
CA VAL A 194 -4.32 -5.87 16.49
C VAL A 194 -3.12 -5.63 15.58
N ILE A 195 -2.11 -4.85 16.00
CA ILE A 195 -0.88 -4.62 15.23
C ILE A 195 -0.17 -5.95 14.92
N THR A 196 -0.03 -6.84 15.90
CA THR A 196 0.56 -8.18 15.67
C THR A 196 -0.23 -8.99 14.64
N LEU A 197 -1.57 -9.00 14.73
CA LEU A 197 -2.42 -9.68 13.75
C LEU A 197 -2.29 -9.06 12.35
N MET A 198 -2.23 -7.73 12.27
CA MET A 198 -2.03 -7.00 11.02
C MET A 198 -0.67 -7.29 10.39
N GLN A 199 0.40 -7.40 11.18
CA GLN A 199 1.72 -7.80 10.68
C GLN A 199 1.70 -9.21 10.08
N SER A 200 1.01 -10.16 10.73
CA SER A 200 0.82 -11.51 10.19
C SER A 200 0.08 -11.48 8.84
N ARG A 201 -1.05 -10.76 8.79
CA ARG A 201 -1.86 -10.62 7.57
C ARG A 201 -1.09 -9.95 6.44
N ALA A 202 -0.31 -8.90 6.72
CA ALA A 202 0.54 -8.26 5.74
C ALA A 202 1.58 -9.25 5.18
N GLY A 203 2.17 -10.09 6.05
CA GLY A 203 3.09 -11.16 5.65
C GLY A 203 2.45 -12.23 4.75
N GLU A 204 1.21 -12.61 5.01
CA GLU A 204 0.46 -13.55 4.15
C GLU A 204 0.20 -12.98 2.75
N VAL A 205 -0.19 -11.70 2.66
CA VAL A 205 -0.42 -11.01 1.39
C VAL A 205 0.88 -10.80 0.62
N GLU A 206 1.95 -10.40 1.32
CA GLU A 206 3.31 -10.30 0.76
C GLU A 206 3.77 -11.64 0.17
N ALA A 207 3.56 -12.74 0.91
CA ALA A 207 3.92 -14.08 0.45
C ALA A 207 3.08 -14.51 -0.77
N LEU A 208 1.78 -14.18 -0.80
CA LEU A 208 0.92 -14.44 -1.95
C LEU A 208 1.40 -13.70 -3.20
N ALA A 209 1.71 -12.41 -3.08
CA ALA A 209 2.25 -11.62 -4.19
C ALA A 209 3.61 -12.16 -4.66
N SER A 210 4.49 -12.52 -3.72
CA SER A 210 5.82 -13.05 -4.01
C SER A 210 5.78 -14.41 -4.70
N ARG A 211 4.87 -15.30 -4.32
CA ARG A 211 4.64 -16.58 -5.04
C ARG A 211 4.22 -16.33 -6.49
N GLY A 212 3.29 -15.40 -6.71
CA GLY A 212 2.90 -15.00 -8.07
C GLY A 212 4.08 -14.50 -8.90
N LEU A 213 4.91 -13.62 -8.32
CA LEU A 213 6.13 -13.13 -8.98
C LEU A 213 7.14 -14.24 -9.25
N ALA A 214 7.30 -15.22 -8.35
CA ALA A 214 8.19 -16.36 -8.55
C ALA A 214 7.75 -17.22 -9.74
N VAL A 215 6.44 -17.47 -9.88
CA VAL A 215 5.88 -18.17 -11.06
C VAL A 215 6.21 -17.41 -12.34
N LEU A 216 6.02 -16.08 -12.35
CA LEU A 216 6.32 -15.25 -13.51
C LEU A 216 7.82 -15.21 -13.83
N GLY A 217 8.68 -15.07 -12.82
CA GLY A 217 10.14 -15.02 -13.00
C GLY A 217 10.73 -16.34 -13.49
N ALA A 218 10.19 -17.48 -13.03
CA ALA A 218 10.65 -18.81 -13.46
C ALA A 218 10.31 -19.15 -14.92
N VAL A 219 9.38 -18.42 -15.53
CA VAL A 219 8.86 -18.70 -16.88
C VAL A 219 9.09 -17.54 -17.85
N GLY A 220 9.26 -16.32 -17.34
CA GLY A 220 9.24 -15.07 -18.10
C GLY A 220 10.43 -14.80 -19.01
N THR A 221 11.29 -15.77 -19.28
CA THR A 221 12.35 -15.64 -20.29
C THR A 221 12.26 -16.73 -21.35
N THR A 222 12.11 -16.33 -22.61
CA THR A 222 12.22 -17.23 -23.76
C THR A 222 13.61 -17.20 -24.37
N ASP A 223 14.51 -16.33 -23.89
CA ASP A 223 15.77 -16.07 -24.55
C ASP A 223 16.94 -16.02 -23.56
N ALA A 224 17.70 -17.11 -23.49
CA ALA A 224 18.97 -17.17 -22.78
C ALA A 224 20.05 -16.27 -23.43
N SER A 225 19.87 -15.84 -24.69
CA SER A 225 20.80 -14.91 -25.36
C SER A 225 20.58 -13.44 -24.97
N LEU A 226 19.43 -13.09 -24.38
CA LEU A 226 19.22 -11.78 -23.75
C LEU A 226 19.90 -11.67 -22.38
N ASP A 227 20.38 -12.76 -21.80
CA ASP A 227 21.20 -12.73 -20.56
C ASP A 227 22.63 -12.22 -20.83
N GLN A 228 23.03 -12.05 -22.10
CA GLN A 228 24.17 -11.19 -22.46
C GLN A 228 23.76 -9.72 -22.35
N ALA A 229 23.52 -9.27 -21.12
CA ALA A 229 23.62 -7.85 -20.82
C ALA A 229 25.07 -7.42 -21.12
N VAL A 230 25.17 -6.41 -21.98
CA VAL A 230 26.33 -5.57 -22.27
C VAL A 230 27.33 -5.60 -21.12
N ALA A 231 28.50 -6.20 -21.35
CA ALA A 231 29.65 -6.02 -20.48
C ALA A 231 29.85 -4.50 -20.27
N GLU A 232 29.93 -4.07 -19.01
CA GLU A 232 30.35 -2.70 -18.68
C GLU A 232 31.55 -2.35 -19.56
N PRO A 233 31.54 -1.20 -20.27
CA PRO A 233 32.72 -0.77 -20.99
C PRO A 233 33.85 -0.67 -19.96
N THR A 234 34.83 -1.56 -20.10
CA THR A 234 36.09 -1.53 -19.35
C THR A 234 36.56 -0.08 -19.28
N PRO A 235 36.81 0.48 -18.07
CA PRO A 235 37.33 1.82 -17.94
C PRO A 235 38.59 1.93 -18.81
N ALA A 236 38.55 2.82 -19.79
CA ALA A 236 39.72 3.13 -20.60
C ALA A 236 40.84 3.56 -19.64
N GLU A 237 41.94 2.82 -19.69
CA GLU A 237 43.17 3.09 -18.97
C GLU A 237 43.69 4.47 -19.40
N GLU A 238 43.43 5.51 -18.61
CA GLU A 238 43.97 6.84 -18.86
C GLU A 238 45.48 6.83 -18.56
N PRO A 239 46.34 7.20 -19.53
CA PRO A 239 47.78 7.22 -19.32
C PRO A 239 48.16 8.40 -18.41
N SER A 240 48.80 8.05 -17.30
CA SER A 240 49.44 8.97 -16.37
C SER A 240 50.39 9.94 -17.09
N ARG A 241 50.16 11.26 -16.95
CA ARG A 241 51.23 12.25 -17.08
C ARG A 241 51.13 13.34 -16.01
N SER A 242 52.12 13.27 -15.13
CA SER A 242 52.51 14.24 -14.12
C SER A 242 52.84 15.62 -14.69
N ARG A 243 52.46 16.70 -13.98
CA ARG A 243 53.29 17.90 -13.63
C ARG A 243 52.37 18.95 -12.98
N LYS A 244 52.54 19.30 -11.69
CA LYS A 244 53.54 20.21 -11.07
C LYS A 244 53.00 21.65 -10.91
N ARG A 245 52.53 21.94 -9.68
CA ARG A 245 52.81 23.12 -8.82
C ARG A 245 52.69 24.54 -9.42
N ALA A 246 51.83 25.38 -8.85
CA ALA A 246 52.21 26.64 -8.17
C ALA A 246 50.99 27.40 -7.61
N GLU A 247 51.19 27.96 -6.41
CA GLU A 247 50.32 28.90 -5.70
C GLU A 247 50.20 30.25 -6.42
N ALA A 248 49.08 30.97 -6.25
CA ALA A 248 49.08 32.42 -6.06
C ALA A 248 47.75 32.92 -5.47
N ARG A 249 47.87 33.73 -4.42
CA ARG A 249 46.84 34.59 -3.82
C ARG A 249 46.36 35.68 -4.80
N GLY A 250 45.14 36.15 -4.64
CA GLY A 250 44.69 37.42 -5.24
C GLY A 250 43.28 37.82 -4.83
N SER A 251 43.18 38.82 -3.94
CA SER A 251 41.97 39.56 -3.58
C SER A 251 41.31 40.24 -4.78
N ALA A 252 39.97 40.34 -4.78
CA ALA A 252 39.24 41.62 -4.91
C ALA A 252 37.71 41.41 -5.01
N ARG A 253 36.98 42.06 -4.10
CA ARG A 253 35.61 42.58 -4.28
C ARG A 253 35.68 43.71 -5.34
N PRO A 254 34.63 44.03 -6.14
CA PRO A 254 33.45 44.69 -5.56
C PRO A 254 32.10 44.51 -6.30
N ALA A 255 31.05 44.89 -5.56
CA ALA A 255 29.82 45.61 -5.93
C ALA A 255 29.03 45.32 -7.23
N GLY A 256 27.72 45.11 -7.02
CA GLY A 256 26.68 45.82 -7.78
C GLY A 256 25.81 44.94 -8.67
N GLY A 257 24.48 45.09 -8.53
CA GLY A 257 23.54 44.68 -9.58
C GLY A 257 22.28 43.95 -9.10
N ARG A 258 21.31 44.71 -8.57
CA ARG A 258 19.88 44.32 -8.52
C ARG A 258 19.30 44.59 -9.92
N PRO A 259 18.45 43.73 -10.52
CA PRO A 259 17.00 44.03 -10.60
C PRO A 259 16.13 42.75 -10.76
N PRO A 260 14.86 42.81 -11.20
CA PRO A 260 13.68 43.34 -10.51
C PRO A 260 12.66 42.23 -10.19
N SER A 261 11.75 42.52 -9.26
CA SER A 261 10.60 41.66 -8.96
C SER A 261 9.55 41.75 -10.07
N THR A 262 9.08 40.60 -10.55
CA THR A 262 7.94 40.50 -11.46
C THR A 262 6.75 39.81 -10.78
N SER A 263 5.74 40.64 -10.55
CA SER A 263 4.31 40.39 -10.77
C SER A 263 3.67 39.11 -10.20
N ARG A 264 3.04 39.33 -9.06
CA ARG A 264 1.88 38.63 -8.50
C ARG A 264 0.68 38.65 -9.48
N PRO A 265 0.07 37.51 -9.82
CA PRO A 265 -1.24 37.50 -10.48
C PRO A 265 -2.40 37.72 -9.48
N PRO A 266 -3.52 38.34 -9.93
CA PRO A 266 -4.65 38.70 -9.09
C PRO A 266 -5.53 37.51 -8.72
N ALA A 267 -6.13 37.60 -7.53
CA ALA A 267 -7.13 36.68 -7.01
C ALA A 267 -8.44 36.75 -7.81
N PRO A 268 -9.08 35.62 -8.14
CA PRO A 268 -10.48 35.61 -8.52
C PRO A 268 -11.35 35.74 -7.26
N ARG A 269 -12.10 36.84 -7.19
CA ARG A 269 -13.33 36.93 -6.40
C ARG A 269 -14.40 36.10 -7.11
N GLY A 270 -15.00 35.17 -6.38
CA GLY A 270 -16.13 34.38 -6.83
C GLY A 270 -17.00 34.09 -5.63
N ASP A 271 -17.84 35.06 -5.29
CA ASP A 271 -18.99 34.88 -4.42
C ASP A 271 -19.95 33.89 -5.09
N GLY A 272 -20.13 32.74 -4.44
CA GLY A 272 -20.98 31.64 -4.89
C GLY A 272 -21.59 30.97 -3.67
N GLU A 273 -22.49 31.69 -3.03
CA GLU A 273 -23.38 31.24 -1.97
C GLU A 273 -24.27 30.09 -2.49
N ALA A 274 -23.83 28.85 -2.26
CA ALA A 274 -24.64 27.66 -2.47
C ALA A 274 -25.21 27.22 -1.12
N ALA A 275 -26.50 27.50 -0.94
CA ALA A 275 -27.30 27.10 0.21
C ALA A 275 -27.19 25.60 0.48
N ALA A 276 -26.92 25.25 1.74
CA ALA A 276 -26.97 23.89 2.24
C ALA A 276 -28.42 23.36 2.20
N PRO A 277 -28.68 22.16 1.68
CA PRO A 277 -29.98 21.52 1.82
C PRO A 277 -30.17 21.06 3.27
N LYS A 278 -31.29 21.50 3.88
CA LYS A 278 -31.76 21.02 5.18
C LYS A 278 -32.02 19.50 5.12
N PRO A 279 -31.62 18.71 6.14
CA PRO A 279 -32.04 17.33 6.24
C PRO A 279 -33.55 17.26 6.51
N VAL A 280 -34.25 16.52 5.65
CA VAL A 280 -35.67 16.19 5.78
C VAL A 280 -35.82 15.25 6.97
N GLN A 281 -36.53 15.72 8.00
CA GLN A 281 -36.94 14.95 9.16
C GLN A 281 -37.91 13.87 8.71
N GLY A 282 -37.48 12.61 8.79
CA GLY A 282 -38.26 11.43 8.44
C GLY A 282 -39.47 11.27 9.35
N SER A 283 -40.62 11.05 8.72
CA SER A 283 -41.92 10.80 9.32
C SER A 283 -41.92 9.56 10.24
N ALA A 284 -42.64 9.67 11.35
CA ALA A 284 -43.00 8.58 12.24
C ALA A 284 -43.84 7.51 11.51
N PRO A 285 -43.61 6.21 11.74
CA PRO A 285 -44.54 5.18 11.34
C PRO A 285 -45.60 4.91 12.42
N ALA A 286 -46.76 4.48 11.91
CA ALA A 286 -48.03 4.34 12.57
C ALA A 286 -48.03 3.41 13.81
N GLU A 287 -48.84 3.86 14.76
CA GLU A 287 -49.41 3.15 15.90
C GLU A 287 -50.07 1.84 15.45
N ILE A 288 -49.62 0.71 16.01
CA ILE A 288 -50.30 -0.58 15.89
C ILE A 288 -50.88 -0.85 17.29
N GLU A 289 -52.20 -0.73 17.40
CA GLU A 289 -52.96 -1.14 18.58
C GLU A 289 -52.88 -2.66 18.83
N PRO A 290 -53.00 -3.09 20.10
CA PRO A 290 -52.66 -4.45 20.57
C PRO A 290 -53.59 -5.58 20.09
#